data_AF-I9WVU6-F1
#
_entry.id   AF-I9WVU6-F1
#
_cell.length_a   1.000
_cell.length_b   1.000
_cell.length_c   1.000
_cell.angle_alpha   90.00
_cell.angle_beta   90.00
_cell.angle_gamma   90.00
#
_symmetry.space_group_name_H-M   'P 1'
#
loop_
_entity.id
_entity.type
_entity.pdbx_description
1 polymer ?
#
loop_
_entity_poly.entity_id
_entity_poly.type
_entity_poly.pdbx_seq_one_letter_code
_entity_poly.pdbx_strand_id
1 'polypeptide(L)'
;MDQQERFRRLYSNYQNNYQNDERKKQAILNELHSLQDGTIMGDWRSDFTLETRSYTLKYNNKTFTLLDVPGIEGDEKKVIQQISNATQKAHAIFYVTKKPTPPQKGEEGKEGTIEKIQKQLGSQTEVWTIFNKPINNPRAFKDRLIDGSEKESLKILNKEMKNILGEHYMGYKAVSAQAAFYGLAQALIPGTDFDKNKQKFLKDFKAGESLLYKSHFKPLAEFITETLLENSR
;
A
#
# COMPACT_ATOMS: atom_id res chain seq x y z
N MET A 1 10.06 25.77 -0.91
CA MET A 1 9.23 25.39 -2.07
C MET A 1 8.84 23.96 -1.86
N ASP A 2 7.54 23.67 -1.77
CA ASP A 2 7.05 22.30 -1.66
C ASP A 2 7.27 21.54 -2.98
N GLN A 3 7.41 20.20 -2.92
CA GLN A 3 7.64 19.37 -4.11
C GLN A 3 6.52 19.53 -5.15
N GLN A 4 5.28 19.75 -4.71
CA GLN A 4 4.15 19.99 -5.63
C GLN A 4 4.28 21.30 -6.40
N GLU A 5 4.76 22.36 -5.74
CA GLU A 5 4.98 23.66 -6.38
C GLU A 5 6.12 23.56 -7.39
N ARG A 6 7.19 22.82 -7.05
CA ARG A 6 8.29 22.52 -7.99
C ARG A 6 7.78 21.76 -9.22
N PHE A 7 6.96 20.72 -9.03
CA PHE A 7 6.36 19.96 -10.12
C PHE A 7 5.55 20.87 -11.06
N ARG A 8 4.67 21.72 -10.51
CA ARG A 8 3.83 22.64 -11.31
C ARG A 8 4.68 23.59 -12.14
N ARG A 9 5.71 24.21 -11.55
CA ARG A 9 6.62 25.13 -12.27
C ARG A 9 7.38 24.43 -13.38
N LEU A 10 7.93 23.25 -13.11
CA LEU A 10 8.64 22.44 -14.12
C LEU A 10 7.71 22.03 -15.25
N TYR A 11 6.47 21.66 -14.94
CA TYR A 11 5.49 21.29 -15.94
C TYR A 11 5.06 22.48 -16.81
N SER A 12 4.82 23.66 -16.22
CA SER A 12 4.57 24.89 -17.00
C SER A 12 5.74 25.27 -17.90
N ASN A 13 6.98 25.13 -17.41
CA ASN A 13 8.18 25.34 -18.22
C ASN A 13 8.28 24.34 -19.36
N TYR A 14 7.95 23.07 -19.10
CA TYR A 14 7.87 22.03 -20.13
C TYR A 14 6.82 22.39 -21.19
N GLN A 15 5.64 22.87 -20.82
CA GLN A 15 4.62 23.24 -21.81
C GLN A 15 4.99 24.47 -22.65
N ASN A 16 5.66 25.47 -22.05
CA ASN A 16 5.94 26.76 -22.69
C ASN A 16 7.23 26.77 -23.54
N ASN A 17 8.16 25.84 -23.31
CA ASN A 17 9.47 25.84 -23.96
C ASN A 17 9.72 24.55 -24.75
N TYR A 18 9.21 24.37 -25.97
CA TYR A 18 9.83 23.43 -26.92
C TYR A 18 9.66 23.82 -28.39
N GLN A 19 10.74 24.35 -28.98
CA GLN A 19 11.01 24.17 -30.41
C GLN A 19 12.47 23.79 -30.76
N ASN A 20 13.50 24.02 -29.91
CA ASN A 20 14.90 23.95 -30.39
C ASN A 20 15.94 23.10 -29.60
N ASP A 21 15.59 22.33 -28.55
CA ASP A 21 16.59 21.50 -27.81
C ASP A 21 16.00 20.24 -27.15
N GLU A 22 16.13 19.09 -27.82
CA GLU A 22 15.65 17.78 -27.34
C GLU A 22 16.37 17.29 -26.07
N ARG A 23 17.62 17.70 -25.81
CA ARG A 23 18.34 17.28 -24.58
C ARG A 23 17.75 17.93 -23.34
N LYS A 24 17.45 19.23 -23.43
CA LYS A 24 16.77 19.96 -22.34
C LYS A 24 15.38 19.39 -22.06
N LYS A 25 14.67 18.96 -23.11
CA LYS A 25 13.38 18.28 -22.99
C LYS A 25 13.45 17.01 -22.17
N GLN A 26 14.41 16.14 -22.51
CA GLN A 26 14.59 14.89 -21.81
C GLN A 26 14.99 15.12 -20.35
N ALA A 27 15.83 16.12 -20.06
CA ALA A 27 16.25 16.45 -18.70
C ALA A 27 15.05 16.88 -17.83
N ILE A 28 14.19 17.78 -18.35
CA ILE A 28 13.00 18.24 -17.64
C ILE A 28 12.00 17.10 -17.44
N LEU A 29 11.84 16.24 -18.44
CA LEU A 29 10.94 15.08 -18.33
C LEU A 29 11.42 14.09 -17.26
N ASN A 30 12.73 13.80 -17.19
CA ASN A 30 13.31 12.97 -16.14
C ASN A 30 13.08 13.56 -14.75
N GLU A 31 13.21 14.89 -14.61
CA GLU A 31 12.93 15.58 -13.36
C GLU A 31 11.45 15.50 -12.98
N LEU A 32 10.54 15.70 -13.93
CA LEU A 32 9.10 15.52 -13.72
C LEU A 32 8.77 14.10 -13.28
N HIS A 33 9.38 13.08 -13.89
CA HIS A 33 9.18 11.69 -13.48
C HIS A 33 9.65 11.44 -12.04
N SER A 34 10.74 12.06 -11.60
CA SER A 34 11.24 11.93 -10.22
C SER A 34 10.33 12.61 -9.18
N LEU A 35 9.54 13.60 -9.60
CA LEU A 35 8.65 14.38 -8.75
C LEU A 35 7.18 13.93 -8.86
N GLN A 36 6.86 13.01 -9.76
CA GLN A 36 5.52 12.49 -9.95
C GLN A 36 5.10 11.63 -8.75
N ASP A 37 3.83 11.71 -8.38
CA ASP A 37 3.22 10.82 -7.39
C ASP A 37 3.21 9.36 -7.88
N GLY A 38 3.46 8.43 -6.96
CA GLY A 38 3.45 7.00 -7.27
C GLY A 38 4.81 6.44 -7.73
N THR A 39 5.90 7.21 -7.62
CA THR A 39 7.27 6.72 -7.89
C THR A 39 7.69 5.54 -7.03
N ILE A 40 7.11 5.39 -5.83
CA ILE A 40 7.34 4.25 -4.93
C ILE A 40 6.41 3.07 -5.23
N MET A 41 5.41 3.23 -6.09
CA MET A 41 4.53 2.12 -6.46
C MET A 41 5.27 1.20 -7.43
N GLY A 42 5.43 -0.06 -7.05
CA GLY A 42 6.06 -1.07 -7.90
C GLY A 42 5.28 -1.32 -9.19
N ASP A 43 5.97 -1.85 -10.20
CA ASP A 43 5.42 -2.21 -11.52
C ASP A 43 4.84 -3.64 -11.55
N TRP A 44 4.49 -4.19 -10.37
CA TRP A 44 3.95 -5.54 -10.16
C TRP A 44 4.93 -6.71 -10.39
N ARG A 45 6.22 -6.43 -10.63
CA ARG A 45 7.24 -7.49 -10.64
C ARG A 45 7.49 -8.00 -9.21
N SER A 46 7.69 -9.31 -9.08
CA SER A 46 7.74 -10.01 -7.78
C SER A 46 8.90 -9.60 -6.87
N ASP A 47 9.95 -8.98 -7.42
CA ASP A 47 11.26 -8.93 -6.74
C ASP A 47 11.77 -7.49 -6.47
N PHE A 48 10.90 -6.49 -6.43
CA PHE A 48 11.35 -5.08 -6.49
C PHE A 48 11.99 -4.55 -5.19
N THR A 49 11.68 -5.14 -4.04
CA THR A 49 12.16 -4.65 -2.73
C THR A 49 13.13 -5.65 -2.12
N LEU A 50 14.44 -5.42 -2.29
CA LEU A 50 15.51 -6.23 -1.66
C LEU A 50 15.99 -5.65 -0.32
N GLU A 51 15.59 -4.42 -0.02
CA GLU A 51 15.98 -3.68 1.18
C GLU A 51 14.75 -3.11 1.88
N THR A 52 14.71 -3.25 3.21
CA THR A 52 13.66 -2.64 4.03
C THR A 52 13.76 -1.12 3.95
N ARG A 53 12.68 -0.45 3.54
CA ARG A 53 12.58 1.01 3.56
C ARG A 53 11.84 1.47 4.80
N SER A 54 12.27 2.60 5.35
CA SER A 54 11.69 3.19 6.54
C SER A 54 11.07 4.54 6.22
N TYR A 55 9.80 4.72 6.57
CA TYR A 55 9.07 5.98 6.41
C TYR A 55 8.63 6.49 7.78
N THR A 56 9.27 7.56 8.25
CA THR A 56 8.88 8.21 9.50
C THR A 56 7.77 9.22 9.22
N LEU A 57 6.64 9.01 9.87
CA LEU A 57 5.42 9.79 9.72
C LEU A 57 5.06 10.47 11.03
N LYS A 58 4.41 11.62 10.93
CA LYS A 58 3.87 12.36 12.08
C LYS A 58 2.38 12.57 11.89
N TYR A 59 1.60 12.22 12.91
CA TYR A 59 0.17 12.49 12.97
C TYR A 59 -0.15 13.09 14.34
N ASN A 60 -0.71 14.30 14.35
CA ASN A 60 -0.85 15.14 15.55
C ASN A 60 0.51 15.25 16.29
N ASN A 61 0.54 14.88 17.57
CA ASN A 61 1.74 14.89 18.40
C ASN A 61 2.45 13.52 18.48
N LYS A 62 2.08 12.57 17.61
CA LYS A 62 2.67 11.23 17.58
C LYS A 62 3.57 11.08 16.35
N THR A 63 4.70 10.41 16.54
CA THR A 63 5.61 10.00 15.47
C THR A 63 5.65 8.48 15.44
N PHE A 64 5.54 7.91 14.24
CA PHE A 64 5.62 6.47 14.03
C PHE A 64 6.41 6.18 12.76
N THR A 65 6.89 4.96 12.63
CA THR A 65 7.69 4.54 11.48
C THR A 65 7.01 3.36 10.80
N LEU A 66 6.77 3.47 9.50
CA LEU A 66 6.36 2.36 8.66
C LEU A 66 7.61 1.72 8.04
N LEU A 67 7.74 0.41 8.25
CA LEU A 67 8.80 -0.40 7.64
C LEU A 67 8.19 -1.17 6.46
N ASP A 68 8.61 -0.82 5.25
CA ASP A 68 8.27 -1.54 4.03
C ASP A 68 9.32 -2.63 3.82
N VAL A 69 8.91 -3.90 4.02
CA VAL A 69 9.80 -5.06 4.01
C VAL A 69 9.72 -5.80 2.68
N PRO A 70 10.80 -6.49 2.25
CA PRO A 70 10.79 -7.35 1.07
C PRO A 70 9.60 -8.32 1.01
N GLY A 71 9.18 -8.62 -0.22
CA GLY A 71 8.11 -9.58 -0.48
C GLY A 71 8.41 -10.94 0.16
N ILE A 72 7.39 -11.50 0.81
CA ILE A 72 7.52 -12.72 1.62
C ILE A 72 7.24 -14.02 0.83
N GLU A 73 6.84 -13.89 -0.43
CA GLU A 73 6.51 -14.97 -1.36
C GLU A 73 7.70 -15.12 -2.37
N GLY A 74 8.82 -15.71 -1.94
CA GLY A 74 10.07 -15.78 -2.72
C GLY A 74 11.23 -16.47 -2.00
N ASP A 75 12.48 -16.28 -2.48
CA ASP A 75 13.69 -16.95 -1.95
C ASP A 75 13.91 -16.68 -0.45
N GLU A 76 13.54 -17.66 0.36
CA GLU A 76 13.24 -17.49 1.79
C GLU A 76 14.46 -17.12 2.64
N LYS A 77 15.67 -17.53 2.27
CA LYS A 77 16.82 -17.49 3.19
C LYS A 77 17.30 -16.08 3.53
N LYS A 78 17.30 -15.14 2.57
CA LYS A 78 17.69 -13.74 2.81
C LYS A 78 16.55 -12.90 3.40
N VAL A 79 15.32 -13.24 3.00
CA VAL A 79 14.10 -12.54 3.38
C VAL A 79 13.79 -12.74 4.88
N ILE A 80 14.05 -13.92 5.43
CA ILE A 80 13.75 -14.25 6.84
C ILE A 80 14.51 -13.38 7.84
N GLN A 81 15.80 -13.08 7.64
CA GLN A 81 16.57 -12.31 8.63
C GLN A 81 16.13 -10.84 8.68
N GLN A 82 15.84 -10.24 7.52
CA GLN A 82 15.35 -8.87 7.45
C GLN A 82 13.93 -8.76 8.04
N ILE A 83 13.06 -9.73 7.74
CA ILE A 83 11.75 -9.85 8.38
C ILE A 83 11.91 -9.97 9.89
N SER A 84 12.79 -10.85 10.37
CA SER A 84 13.01 -11.05 11.82
C SER A 84 13.42 -9.77 12.54
N ASN A 85 14.31 -8.97 11.94
CA ASN A 85 14.74 -7.72 12.54
C ASN A 85 13.61 -6.68 12.57
N ALA A 86 12.73 -6.68 11.56
CA ALA A 86 11.59 -5.78 11.48
C ALA A 86 10.45 -6.21 12.41
N THR A 87 10.13 -7.50 12.47
CA THR A 87 9.01 -8.06 13.25
C THR A 87 9.24 -7.95 14.76
N GLN A 88 10.47 -8.18 15.24
CA GLN A 88 10.80 -8.06 16.68
C GLN A 88 10.61 -6.66 17.24
N LYS A 89 10.77 -5.62 16.41
CA LYS A 89 10.63 -4.21 16.81
C LYS A 89 9.24 -3.64 16.52
N ALA A 90 8.38 -4.41 15.86
CA ALA A 90 7.09 -3.94 15.40
C ALA A 90 6.03 -4.08 16.49
N HIS A 91 5.39 -2.95 16.84
CA HIS A 91 4.16 -2.94 17.64
C HIS A 91 2.99 -3.55 16.86
N ALA A 92 2.99 -3.36 15.53
CA ALA A 92 1.97 -3.88 14.64
C ALA A 92 2.58 -4.33 13.31
N ILE A 93 2.06 -5.42 12.76
CA ILE A 93 2.46 -5.99 11.48
C ILE A 93 1.25 -6.08 10.56
N PHE A 94 1.42 -5.58 9.33
CA PHE A 94 0.42 -5.70 8.28
C PHE A 94 0.84 -6.76 7.26
N TYR A 95 0.09 -7.85 7.19
CA TYR A 95 0.18 -8.80 6.07
C TYR A 95 -0.72 -8.30 4.94
N VAL A 96 -0.13 -7.81 3.85
CA VAL A 96 -0.85 -7.22 2.72
C VAL A 96 -1.04 -8.25 1.62
N THR A 97 -2.28 -8.51 1.21
CA THR A 97 -2.59 -9.45 0.13
C THR A 97 -3.65 -8.91 -0.83
N LYS A 98 -3.52 -9.25 -2.11
CA LYS A 98 -4.53 -8.97 -3.14
C LYS A 98 -5.60 -10.07 -3.26
N LYS A 99 -5.36 -11.24 -2.65
CA LYS A 99 -6.26 -12.39 -2.72
C LYS A 99 -7.01 -12.53 -1.41
N PRO A 100 -8.32 -12.79 -1.42
CA PRO A 100 -9.10 -13.02 -0.21
C PRO A 100 -8.91 -14.46 0.31
N THR A 101 -7.72 -15.03 0.13
CA THR A 101 -7.39 -16.42 0.49
C THR A 101 -6.27 -16.45 1.52
N PRO A 102 -6.27 -17.43 2.43
CA PRO A 102 -5.14 -17.65 3.33
C PRO A 102 -3.81 -17.72 2.55
N PRO A 103 -2.69 -17.32 3.19
CA PRO A 103 -1.36 -17.59 2.64
C PRO A 103 -1.17 -19.09 2.42
N GLN A 104 -0.33 -19.45 1.45
CA GLN A 104 0.06 -20.85 1.29
C GLN A 104 0.77 -21.31 2.57
N LYS A 105 0.25 -22.38 3.18
CA LYS A 105 1.02 -23.15 4.16
C LYS A 105 2.24 -23.69 3.44
N GLY A 106 3.38 -23.77 4.13
CA GLY A 106 4.54 -24.46 3.56
C GLY A 106 4.17 -25.91 3.20
N GLU A 107 4.94 -26.51 2.30
CA GLU A 107 4.81 -27.93 1.95
C GLU A 107 4.85 -28.81 3.22
N GLU A 108 4.32 -30.04 3.18
CA GLU A 108 4.42 -30.96 4.32
C GLU A 108 5.86 -31.04 4.85
N GLY A 109 6.04 -30.60 6.10
CA GLY A 109 7.35 -30.54 6.76
C GLY A 109 8.16 -29.24 6.59
N LYS A 110 7.65 -28.23 5.87
CA LYS A 110 8.25 -26.89 5.76
C LYS A 110 7.31 -25.83 6.31
N GLU A 111 7.85 -24.93 7.12
CA GLU A 111 7.09 -23.81 7.68
C GLU A 111 6.88 -22.73 6.62
N GLY A 112 5.63 -22.28 6.46
CA GLY A 112 5.31 -21.12 5.63
C GLY A 112 5.82 -19.82 6.25
N THR A 113 5.76 -18.73 5.49
CA THR A 113 6.32 -17.45 5.95
C THR A 113 5.57 -16.87 7.15
N ILE A 114 4.27 -17.13 7.28
CA ILE A 114 3.48 -16.65 8.43
C ILE A 114 3.84 -17.39 9.71
N GLU A 115 4.07 -18.70 9.63
CA GLU A 115 4.54 -19.52 10.76
C GLU A 115 5.92 -19.05 11.24
N LYS A 116 6.79 -18.65 10.31
CA LYS A 116 8.10 -18.07 10.66
C LYS A 116 7.96 -16.71 11.36
N ILE A 117 7.04 -15.85 10.89
CA ILE A 117 6.74 -14.57 11.54
C ILE A 117 6.21 -14.81 12.95
N GLN A 118 5.29 -15.78 13.14
CA GLN A 118 4.70 -16.11 14.44
C GLN A 118 5.76 -16.31 15.54
N LYS A 119 6.83 -17.06 15.23
CA LYS A 119 7.90 -17.38 16.19
C LYS A 119 8.70 -16.18 16.68
N GLN A 120 8.60 -15.05 15.97
CA GLN A 120 9.39 -13.85 16.21
C GLN A 120 8.53 -12.69 16.74
N LEU A 121 7.22 -12.89 16.88
CA LEU A 121 6.31 -11.88 17.40
C LEU A 121 6.62 -11.59 18.87
N GLY A 122 6.68 -10.31 19.21
CA GLY A 122 6.66 -9.90 20.61
C GLY A 122 5.29 -10.18 21.23
N SER A 123 5.23 -10.35 22.55
CA SER A 123 3.99 -10.68 23.27
C SER A 123 2.85 -9.69 23.05
N GLN A 124 3.16 -8.44 22.73
CA GLN A 124 2.20 -7.36 22.47
C GLN A 124 2.03 -7.02 20.98
N THR A 125 2.69 -7.76 20.08
CA THR A 125 2.62 -7.44 18.64
C THR A 125 1.24 -7.80 18.09
N GLU A 126 0.57 -6.82 17.50
CA GLU A 126 -0.68 -7.03 16.77
C GLU A 126 -0.41 -7.38 15.30
N VAL A 127 -1.07 -8.40 14.77
CA VAL A 127 -1.01 -8.76 13.34
C VAL A 127 -2.36 -8.55 12.70
N TRP A 128 -2.36 -7.80 11.59
CA TRP A 128 -3.54 -7.45 10.82
C TRP A 128 -3.35 -7.86 9.35
N THR A 129 -4.39 -8.43 8.74
CA THR A 129 -4.40 -8.62 7.28
C THR A 129 -4.95 -7.36 6.61
N ILE A 130 -4.24 -6.84 5.60
CA ILE A 130 -4.79 -5.84 4.68
C ILE A 130 -5.15 -6.56 3.38
N PHE A 131 -6.44 -6.74 3.13
CA PHE A 131 -6.95 -7.15 1.82
C PHE A 131 -6.98 -5.93 0.90
N ASN A 132 -5.93 -5.78 0.09
CA ASN A 132 -5.81 -4.72 -0.90
C ASN A 132 -6.48 -5.15 -2.22
N LYS A 133 -7.78 -4.87 -2.34
CA LYS A 133 -8.58 -5.25 -3.50
C LYS A 133 -8.17 -4.44 -4.73
N PRO A 134 -7.69 -5.09 -5.81
CA PRO A 134 -7.39 -4.40 -7.05
C PRO A 134 -8.69 -3.93 -7.70
N ILE A 135 -8.78 -2.63 -8.01
CA ILE A 135 -9.92 -2.06 -8.72
C ILE A 135 -9.39 -1.26 -9.90
N ASN A 136 -9.65 -1.78 -11.10
CA ASN A 136 -9.25 -1.17 -12.38
C ASN A 136 -10.41 -0.47 -13.11
N ASN A 137 -11.63 -0.62 -12.57
CA ASN A 137 -12.84 -0.05 -13.13
C ASN A 137 -13.67 0.63 -12.03
N PRO A 138 -13.96 1.93 -12.15
CA PRO A 138 -14.78 2.67 -11.18
C PRO A 138 -16.15 2.02 -10.91
N ARG A 139 -16.72 1.32 -11.91
CA ARG A 139 -18.00 0.62 -11.78
C ARG A 139 -17.99 -0.47 -10.70
N ALA A 140 -16.83 -0.98 -10.31
CA ALA A 140 -16.71 -1.98 -9.24
C ALA A 140 -17.12 -1.43 -7.86
N PHE A 141 -17.20 -0.11 -7.69
CA PHE A 141 -17.62 0.54 -6.45
C PHE A 141 -19.13 0.81 -6.33
N LYS A 142 -19.94 0.38 -7.30
CA LYS A 142 -21.39 0.69 -7.34
C LYS A 142 -22.13 0.23 -6.09
N ASP A 143 -21.78 -0.93 -5.54
CA ASP A 143 -22.45 -1.48 -4.36
C ASP A 143 -21.59 -1.31 -3.10
N ARG A 144 -20.51 -2.09 -3.02
CA ARG A 144 -19.62 -2.20 -1.85
C ARG A 144 -18.23 -2.62 -2.31
N LEU A 145 -17.21 -2.31 -1.50
CA LEU A 145 -15.83 -2.70 -1.81
C LEU A 145 -15.70 -4.23 -1.90
N ILE A 146 -16.27 -4.96 -0.93
CA ILE A 146 -16.17 -6.42 -0.82
C ILE A 146 -17.51 -7.05 -1.20
N ASP A 147 -17.52 -7.98 -2.15
CA ASP A 147 -18.72 -8.71 -2.54
C ASP A 147 -19.05 -9.89 -1.59
N GLY A 148 -20.13 -10.63 -1.89
CA GLY A 148 -20.57 -11.75 -1.04
C GLY A 148 -19.59 -12.93 -1.05
N SER A 149 -18.99 -13.25 -2.20
CA SER A 149 -18.05 -14.36 -2.34
C SER A 149 -16.71 -14.04 -1.67
N GLU A 150 -16.22 -12.82 -1.86
CA GLU A 150 -15.03 -12.33 -1.18
C GLU A 150 -15.23 -12.28 0.34
N LYS A 151 -16.42 -11.89 0.81
CA LYS A 151 -16.74 -11.90 2.25
C LYS A 151 -16.63 -13.29 2.85
N GLU A 152 -17.15 -14.33 2.19
CA GLU A 152 -16.99 -15.71 2.66
C GLU A 152 -15.53 -16.19 2.61
N SER A 153 -14.81 -15.85 1.53
CA SER A 153 -13.39 -16.18 1.40
C SER A 153 -12.54 -15.51 2.50
N LEU A 154 -12.83 -14.26 2.83
CA LEU A 154 -12.18 -13.51 3.91
C LEU A 154 -12.50 -14.09 5.30
N LYS A 155 -13.68 -14.69 5.52
CA LYS A 155 -13.94 -15.42 6.78
C LYS A 155 -13.02 -16.62 6.92
N ILE A 156 -12.81 -17.37 5.84
CA ILE A 156 -11.89 -18.51 5.81
C ILE A 156 -10.46 -18.04 6.08
N LEU A 157 -10.01 -16.98 5.38
CA LEU A 157 -8.72 -16.33 5.64
C LEU A 157 -8.59 -15.96 7.13
N ASN A 158 -9.59 -15.29 7.69
CA ASN A 158 -9.55 -14.82 9.07
C ASN A 158 -9.43 -15.97 10.07
N LYS A 159 -10.13 -17.09 9.82
CA LYS A 159 -10.05 -18.30 10.64
C LYS A 159 -8.66 -18.93 10.56
N GLU A 160 -8.11 -19.12 9.36
CA GLU A 160 -6.78 -19.71 9.19
C GLU A 160 -5.68 -18.84 9.80
N MET A 161 -5.71 -17.52 9.58
CA MET A 161 -4.77 -16.60 10.20
C MET A 161 -4.86 -16.64 11.73
N LYS A 162 -6.08 -16.74 12.30
CA LYS A 162 -6.27 -16.87 13.75
C LYS A 162 -5.72 -18.21 14.27
N ASN A 163 -5.89 -19.29 13.52
CA ASN A 163 -5.34 -20.60 13.89
C ASN A 163 -3.80 -20.58 13.93
N ILE A 164 -3.15 -19.89 12.99
CA ILE A 164 -1.69 -19.82 12.89
C ILE A 164 -1.13 -18.86 13.95
N LEU A 165 -1.65 -17.63 14.01
CA LEU A 165 -1.05 -16.54 14.79
C LEU A 165 -1.63 -16.41 16.20
N GLY A 166 -2.69 -17.14 16.52
CA GLY A 166 -3.30 -17.15 17.85
C GLY A 166 -3.76 -15.77 18.30
N GLU A 167 -3.42 -15.39 19.53
CA GLU A 167 -3.86 -14.13 20.14
C GLU A 167 -3.35 -12.89 19.41
N HIS A 168 -2.19 -12.97 18.76
CA HIS A 168 -1.61 -11.86 18.01
C HIS A 168 -2.47 -11.40 16.83
N TYR A 169 -3.30 -12.28 16.26
CA TYR A 169 -4.09 -11.92 15.09
C TYR A 169 -5.41 -11.23 15.46
N MET A 170 -5.55 -10.01 14.93
CA MET A 170 -6.62 -9.07 15.29
C MET A 170 -7.70 -8.95 14.21
N GLY A 171 -7.48 -9.53 13.04
CA GLY A 171 -8.44 -9.59 11.94
C GLY A 171 -7.94 -8.95 10.66
N TYR A 172 -8.88 -8.58 9.78
CA TYR A 172 -8.55 -7.96 8.51
C TYR A 172 -9.18 -6.56 8.34
N LYS A 173 -8.51 -5.74 7.54
CA LYS A 173 -9.04 -4.51 6.95
C LYS A 173 -9.03 -4.66 5.43
N ALA A 174 -10.06 -4.15 4.76
CA ALA A 174 -10.12 -4.15 3.30
C ALA A 174 -9.96 -2.74 2.78
N VAL A 175 -9.18 -2.58 1.72
CA VAL A 175 -8.90 -1.30 1.08
C VAL A 175 -8.70 -1.50 -0.42
N SER A 176 -8.92 -0.46 -1.21
CA SER A 176 -8.38 -0.39 -2.57
C SER A 176 -7.40 0.78 -2.65
N ALA A 177 -6.13 0.51 -2.30
CA ALA A 177 -5.12 1.56 -2.14
C ALA A 177 -4.84 2.30 -3.46
N GLN A 178 -4.92 1.60 -4.60
CA GLN A 178 -4.74 2.21 -5.92
C GLN A 178 -5.86 3.21 -6.25
N ALA A 179 -7.11 2.89 -5.91
CA ALA A 179 -8.22 3.82 -6.07
C ALA A 179 -8.06 5.04 -5.15
N ALA A 180 -7.63 4.80 -3.91
CA ALA A 180 -7.33 5.87 -2.96
C ALA A 180 -6.21 6.80 -3.47
N PHE A 181 -5.16 6.21 -4.05
CA PHE A 181 -4.07 6.95 -4.70
C PHE A 181 -4.59 7.90 -5.77
N TYR A 182 -5.50 7.46 -6.65
CA TYR A 182 -6.10 8.35 -7.65
C TYR A 182 -6.91 9.50 -7.02
N GLY A 183 -7.51 9.28 -5.85
CA GLY A 183 -8.18 10.34 -5.08
C GLY A 183 -7.22 11.35 -4.45
N LEU A 184 -5.98 10.97 -4.17
CA LEU A 184 -5.00 11.77 -3.44
C LEU A 184 -3.93 12.42 -4.33
N ALA A 185 -3.51 11.75 -5.40
CA ALA A 185 -2.41 12.19 -6.25
C ALA A 185 -2.67 13.61 -6.78
N GLN A 186 -1.67 14.48 -6.73
CA GLN A 186 -1.74 15.87 -7.17
C GLN A 186 -0.72 16.19 -8.26
N ALA A 187 0.43 15.52 -8.25
CA ALA A 187 1.53 15.71 -9.18
C ALA A 187 1.60 14.50 -10.13
N LEU A 188 0.76 14.49 -11.17
CA LEU A 188 0.80 13.49 -12.24
C LEU A 188 1.14 14.15 -13.56
N ILE A 189 2.03 13.54 -14.34
CA ILE A 189 2.33 14.00 -15.70
C ILE A 189 1.11 13.69 -16.58
N PRO A 190 0.50 14.68 -17.24
CA PRO A 190 -0.67 14.47 -18.07
C PRO A 190 -0.43 13.48 -19.22
N GLY A 191 -1.42 12.66 -19.52
CA GLY A 191 -1.35 11.65 -20.58
C GLY A 191 -0.64 10.34 -20.21
N THR A 192 -0.02 10.27 -19.03
CA THR A 192 0.45 9.00 -18.46
C THR A 192 -0.72 8.08 -18.06
N ASP A 193 -0.44 6.80 -17.84
CA ASP A 193 -1.47 5.85 -17.41
C ASP A 193 -2.05 6.21 -16.03
N PHE A 194 -1.25 6.75 -15.11
CA PHE A 194 -1.75 7.24 -13.83
C PHE A 194 -2.73 8.40 -14.01
N ASP A 195 -2.41 9.39 -14.86
CA ASP A 195 -3.31 10.50 -15.13
C ASP A 195 -4.61 10.01 -15.79
N LYS A 196 -4.52 9.21 -16.86
CA LYS A 196 -5.68 8.65 -17.57
C LYS A 196 -6.60 7.85 -16.64
N ASN A 197 -6.01 6.99 -15.79
CA ASN A 197 -6.78 6.22 -14.83
C ASN A 197 -7.41 7.12 -13.76
N LYS A 198 -6.67 8.09 -13.22
CA LYS A 198 -7.22 9.07 -12.28
C LYS A 198 -8.45 9.78 -12.86
N GLN A 199 -8.36 10.29 -14.09
CA GLN A 199 -9.50 10.96 -14.75
C GLN A 199 -10.70 10.02 -14.89
N LYS A 200 -10.46 8.75 -15.25
CA LYS A 200 -11.52 7.73 -15.35
C LYS A 200 -12.23 7.52 -14.00
N PHE A 201 -11.49 7.44 -12.90
CA PHE A 201 -12.08 7.31 -11.55
C PHE A 201 -12.83 8.56 -11.13
N LEU A 202 -12.26 9.75 -11.30
CA LEU A 202 -12.89 10.99 -10.85
C LEU A 202 -14.14 11.39 -11.68
N LYS A 203 -14.27 10.90 -12.92
CA LYS A 203 -15.49 11.12 -13.72
C LYS A 203 -16.74 10.51 -13.07
N ASP A 204 -16.60 9.30 -12.52
CA ASP A 204 -17.70 8.57 -11.88
C ASP A 204 -17.87 8.99 -10.41
N PHE A 205 -16.80 9.49 -9.77
CA PHE A 205 -16.77 10.00 -8.40
C PHE A 205 -16.49 11.49 -8.41
N LYS A 206 -17.57 12.30 -8.55
CA LYS A 206 -17.54 13.78 -8.68
C LYS A 206 -16.69 14.54 -7.65
N ALA A 207 -16.25 13.88 -6.56
CA ALA A 207 -15.26 14.41 -5.62
C ALA A 207 -14.29 13.30 -5.19
N GLY A 208 -12.99 13.60 -5.10
CA GLY A 208 -11.95 12.67 -4.63
C GLY A 208 -12.20 12.15 -3.21
N GLU A 209 -12.89 12.93 -2.36
CA GLU A 209 -13.31 12.50 -1.02
C GLU A 209 -14.24 11.28 -1.06
N SER A 210 -15.16 11.22 -2.03
CA SER A 210 -16.03 10.05 -2.24
C SER A 210 -15.23 8.80 -2.57
N LEU A 211 -14.16 8.94 -3.36
CA LEU A 211 -13.29 7.83 -3.73
C LEU A 211 -12.49 7.29 -2.53
N LEU A 212 -12.07 8.16 -1.60
CA LEU A 212 -11.39 7.76 -0.36
C LEU A 212 -12.30 6.93 0.57
N TYR A 213 -13.58 7.30 0.65
CA TYR A 213 -14.55 6.52 1.40
C TYR A 213 -14.90 5.20 0.71
N LYS A 214 -15.16 5.22 -0.61
CA LYS A 214 -15.51 4.01 -1.39
C LYS A 214 -14.37 2.99 -1.44
N SER A 215 -13.13 3.46 -1.48
CA SER A 215 -11.94 2.60 -1.39
C SER A 215 -11.62 2.11 0.03
N HIS A 216 -12.42 2.53 1.04
CA HIS A 216 -12.19 2.28 2.47
C HIS A 216 -10.84 2.79 2.99
N PHE A 217 -10.20 3.73 2.28
CA PHE A 217 -8.92 4.28 2.71
C PHE A 217 -9.06 5.19 3.92
N LYS A 218 -10.11 6.03 3.97
CA LYS A 218 -10.33 6.91 5.12
C LYS A 218 -10.58 6.12 6.43
N PRO A 219 -11.45 5.11 6.46
CA PRO A 219 -11.57 4.21 7.62
C PRO A 219 -10.27 3.49 8.00
N LEU A 220 -9.43 3.10 7.02
CA LEU A 220 -8.13 2.50 7.30
C LEU A 220 -7.16 3.50 7.94
N ALA A 221 -7.11 4.73 7.41
CA ALA A 221 -6.27 5.80 7.95
C ALA A 221 -6.67 6.12 9.39
N GLU A 222 -7.96 6.33 9.66
CA GLU A 222 -8.52 6.55 10.99
C GLU A 222 -8.16 5.40 11.94
N PHE A 223 -8.34 4.15 11.51
CA PHE A 223 -7.94 2.99 12.31
C PHE A 223 -6.45 2.99 12.68
N ILE A 224 -5.56 3.28 11.71
CA ILE A 224 -4.12 3.34 11.97
C ILE A 224 -3.83 4.47 12.96
N THR A 225 -4.35 5.67 12.71
CA THR A 225 -3.95 6.86 13.46
C THR A 225 -4.59 7.00 14.83
N GLU A 226 -5.83 6.53 14.98
CA GLU A 226 -6.63 6.71 16.19
C GLU A 226 -6.68 5.45 17.04
N THR A 227 -6.74 4.25 16.45
CA THR A 227 -6.79 3.00 17.23
C THR A 227 -5.40 2.41 17.44
N LEU A 228 -4.68 2.12 16.34
CA LEU A 228 -3.43 1.36 16.42
C LEU A 228 -2.31 2.14 17.12
N LEU A 229 -2.18 3.44 16.83
CA LEU A 229 -1.22 4.32 17.50
C LEU A 229 -1.59 4.67 18.95
N GLU A 230 -2.80 4.36 19.41
CA GLU A 230 -3.17 4.48 20.83
C GLU A 230 -2.81 3.23 21.61
N ASN A 231 -3.06 2.06 21.03
CA ASN A 231 -2.74 0.76 21.62
C ASN A 231 -1.23 0.47 21.68
N SER A 232 -0.42 1.13 20.85
CA SER A 232 1.04 0.91 20.78
C SER A 232 1.84 1.68 21.86
N ARG A 233 1.19 2.12 22.94
CA ARG A 233 1.82 2.83 24.07
C ARG A 233 2.00 1.91 25.27
#